data_AF-A0A1G6QYG5-F1
#
_entry.id   AF-A0A1G6QYG5-F1
#
_cell.length_a   1.000
_cell.length_b   1.000
_cell.length_c   1.000
_cell.angle_alpha   90.00
_cell.angle_beta   90.00
_cell.angle_gamma   90.00
#
_symmetry.space_group_name_H-M   'P 1'
#
loop_
_entity.id
_entity.type
_entity.pdbx_description
1 polymer ?
#
loop_
_entity_poly.entity_id
_entity_poly.type
_entity_poly.pdbx_seq_one_letter_code
_entity_poly.pdbx_strand_id
1 'polypeptide(L)'
;MMRTLVTLRSAAITDAPFLATLWADTLRRADRQEQIADLEVIIKNATQSPDEKLVVAEYDGSPAGAVYLRLTTLSALNLEPTVQALSPHVLPEYRRHGVGRTLMEAAVTFAEELGIGQVATAAASSSRDGNRFMARLALGPQAVLRVAPTHAVRARLVAQRPSLHRGGGRQLGQVLAARRSLKRSQAAPDAG
;
A
#
# COMPACT_ATOMS: atom_id res chain seq x y z
N MET A 1 -13.65 8.69 38.60
CA MET A 1 -13.63 9.00 37.15
C MET A 1 -12.18 9.04 36.70
N MET A 2 -11.72 8.06 35.93
CA MET A 2 -10.40 8.15 35.29
C MET A 2 -10.52 9.15 34.14
N ARG A 3 -9.74 10.24 34.18
CA ARG A 3 -9.56 11.11 33.02
C ARG A 3 -9.03 10.25 31.88
N THR A 4 -9.70 10.26 30.74
CA THR A 4 -9.17 9.65 29.52
C THR A 4 -7.85 10.37 29.21
N LEU A 5 -6.73 9.65 29.27
CA LEU A 5 -5.39 10.21 28.99
C LEU A 5 -5.18 10.52 27.50
N VAL A 6 -6.09 10.03 26.65
CA VAL A 6 -6.07 10.26 25.21
C VAL A 6 -7.12 11.31 24.85
N THR A 7 -6.69 12.38 24.18
CA THR A 7 -7.57 13.38 23.56
C THR A 7 -7.39 13.36 22.05
N LEU A 8 -8.45 13.73 21.33
CA LEU A 8 -8.43 13.86 19.88
C LEU A 8 -8.62 15.32 19.50
N ARG A 9 -7.90 15.75 18.45
CA ARG A 9 -8.13 17.03 17.80
C ARG A 9 -7.90 16.92 16.30
N SER A 10 -8.47 17.86 15.56
CA SER A 10 -8.10 18.05 14.16
C SER A 10 -6.63 18.44 14.06
N ALA A 11 -5.96 17.95 13.01
CA ALA A 11 -4.60 18.36 12.72
C ALA A 11 -4.54 19.82 12.28
N ALA A 12 -3.52 20.52 12.75
CA ALA A 12 -3.15 21.86 12.31
C ALA A 12 -1.96 21.76 11.35
N ILE A 13 -1.74 22.78 10.52
CA ILE A 13 -0.61 22.84 9.58
C ILE A 13 0.73 22.60 10.29
N THR A 14 0.86 23.07 11.54
CA THR A 14 2.03 22.88 12.40
C THR A 14 2.33 21.42 12.76
N ASP A 15 1.38 20.50 12.57
CA ASP A 15 1.61 19.06 12.78
C ASP A 15 2.31 18.38 11.60
N ALA A 16 2.45 19.05 10.44
CA ALA A 16 3.04 18.44 9.24
C ALA A 16 4.43 17.81 9.49
N PRO A 17 5.37 18.43 10.23
CA PRO A 17 6.65 17.80 10.57
C PRO A 17 6.50 16.53 11.42
N PHE A 18 5.56 16.50 12.37
CA PHE A 18 5.27 15.33 13.19
C PHE A 18 4.67 14.19 12.34
N LEU A 19 3.66 14.51 11.53
CA LEU A 19 3.01 13.55 10.64
C LEU A 19 3.99 12.97 9.61
N ALA A 20 4.92 13.78 9.12
CA ALA A 20 5.96 13.32 8.22
C ALA A 20 6.87 12.27 8.91
N THR A 21 7.10 12.38 10.22
CA THR A 21 7.88 11.38 10.99
C THR A 21 7.04 10.14 11.20
N LEU A 22 5.79 10.33 11.62
CA LEU A 22 4.85 9.26 11.92
C LEU A 22 4.60 8.33 10.71
N TRP A 23 4.53 8.90 9.51
CA TRP A 23 4.22 8.20 8.27
C TRP A 23 5.40 8.07 7.31
N ALA A 24 6.64 8.11 7.82
CA ALA A 24 7.85 8.03 7.00
C ALA A 24 7.87 6.81 6.06
N ASP A 25 7.35 5.66 6.52
CA ASP A 25 7.29 4.41 5.72
C ASP A 25 6.13 4.37 4.70
N THR A 26 5.17 5.29 4.83
CA THR A 26 3.97 5.36 3.96
C THR A 26 4.14 6.41 2.87
N LEU A 27 4.78 7.54 3.19
CA LEU A 27 4.93 8.67 2.27
C LEU A 27 5.79 8.30 1.06
N ARG A 28 5.60 9.04 -0.04
CA ARG A 28 6.45 8.89 -1.22
C ARG A 28 7.92 9.12 -0.84
N ARG A 29 8.82 8.46 -1.57
CA ARG A 29 10.25 8.72 -1.47
C ARG A 29 10.52 10.11 -2.04
N ALA A 30 10.97 11.00 -1.17
CA ALA A 30 11.18 12.42 -1.43
C ALA A 30 12.12 12.96 -0.33
N ASP A 31 12.65 14.17 -0.52
CA ASP A 31 13.31 14.83 0.59
C ASP A 31 12.30 15.24 1.67
N ARG A 32 12.82 15.60 2.85
CA ARG A 32 11.99 15.85 4.01
C ARG A 32 11.10 17.09 3.87
N GLN A 33 11.57 18.14 3.20
CA GLN A 33 10.82 19.37 3.03
C GLN A 33 9.65 19.15 2.08
N GLU A 34 9.87 18.40 1.00
CA GLU A 34 8.81 17.98 0.10
C GLU A 34 7.72 17.14 0.81
N GLN A 35 8.11 16.20 1.66
CA GLN A 35 7.15 15.40 2.44
C GLN A 35 6.30 16.26 3.40
N ILE A 36 6.91 17.27 4.02
CA ILE A 36 6.21 18.22 4.89
C ILE A 36 5.23 19.05 4.05
N ALA A 37 5.68 19.60 2.92
CA ALA A 37 4.82 20.38 2.02
C ALA A 37 3.61 19.57 1.52
N ASP A 38 3.81 18.29 1.16
CA ASP A 38 2.72 17.39 0.76
C ASP A 38 1.69 17.24 1.90
N LEU A 39 2.15 17.09 3.15
CA LEU A 39 1.27 16.97 4.32
C LEU A 39 0.54 18.27 4.65
N GLU A 40 1.17 19.43 4.47
CA GLU A 40 0.47 20.71 4.60
C GLU A 40 -0.69 20.84 3.62
N VAL A 41 -0.53 20.34 2.39
CA VAL A 41 -1.61 20.29 1.39
C VAL A 41 -2.72 19.35 1.87
N ILE A 42 -2.37 18.15 2.36
CA ILE A 42 -3.36 17.19 2.88
C ILE A 42 -4.16 17.79 4.05
N ILE A 43 -3.49 18.46 5.00
CA ILE A 43 -4.15 19.12 6.14
C ILE A 43 -5.10 20.22 5.67
N LYS A 44 -4.66 21.06 4.73
CA LYS A 44 -5.50 22.14 4.16
C LYS A 44 -6.75 21.57 3.49
N ASN A 45 -6.59 20.55 2.66
CA ASN A 45 -7.71 19.89 1.98
C ASN A 45 -8.70 19.28 2.98
N ALA A 46 -8.18 18.57 3.99
CA ALA A 46 -9.00 17.97 5.04
C ALA A 46 -9.76 19.01 5.88
N THR A 47 -9.23 20.23 6.02
CA THR A 47 -9.89 21.32 6.75
C THR A 47 -11.01 21.96 5.91
N GLN A 48 -10.91 21.90 4.59
CA GLN A 48 -11.84 22.54 3.66
C GLN A 48 -12.95 21.62 3.15
N SER A 49 -12.86 20.31 3.46
CA SER A 49 -13.79 19.30 2.98
C SER A 49 -14.58 18.69 4.15
N PRO A 50 -15.92 18.62 4.08
CA PRO A 50 -16.71 17.89 5.08
C PRO A 50 -16.53 16.36 4.97
N ASP A 51 -16.02 15.89 3.83
CA ASP A 51 -15.83 14.48 3.51
C ASP A 51 -14.46 13.96 3.98
N GLU A 52 -13.63 14.82 4.57
CA GLU A 52 -12.29 14.49 5.02
C GLU A 52 -12.04 14.97 6.45
N LYS A 53 -11.18 14.26 7.17
CA LYS A 53 -10.79 14.64 8.52
C LYS A 53 -9.42 14.08 8.85
N LEU A 54 -8.43 14.92 9.16
CA LEU A 54 -7.15 14.47 9.68
C LEU A 54 -7.14 14.67 11.19
N VAL A 55 -7.02 13.56 11.93
CA VAL A 55 -7.11 13.55 13.39
C VAL A 55 -5.75 13.23 13.99
N VAL A 56 -5.33 14.04 14.96
CA VAL A 56 -4.18 13.77 15.84
C VAL A 56 -4.72 13.31 17.18
N ALA A 57 -4.19 12.19 17.68
CA ALA A 57 -4.39 11.75 19.04
C ALA A 57 -3.22 12.21 19.91
N GLU A 58 -3.54 12.82 21.04
CA GLU A 58 -2.58 13.25 22.05
C GLU A 58 -2.71 12.34 23.26
N TYR A 59 -1.58 11.95 23.84
CA TYR A 59 -1.51 11.27 25.13
C TYR A 59 -0.82 12.20 26.13
N ASP A 60 -1.54 12.60 27.17
CA ASP A 60 -1.06 13.56 28.17
C ASP A 60 -0.51 14.86 27.53
N GLY A 61 -1.27 15.41 26.56
CA GLY A 61 -0.93 16.63 25.83
C GLY A 61 0.17 16.49 24.77
N SER A 62 0.75 15.31 24.59
CA SER A 62 1.79 15.05 23.58
C SER A 62 1.24 14.30 22.37
N PRO A 63 1.54 14.71 21.12
CA PRO A 63 1.13 13.97 19.93
C PRO A 63 1.62 12.52 19.97
N ALA A 64 0.68 11.57 19.91
CA ALA A 64 0.93 10.15 20.12
C ALA A 64 0.62 9.29 18.89
N GLY A 65 -0.25 9.79 18.01
CA GLY A 65 -0.63 9.10 16.78
C GLY A 65 -1.55 9.94 15.92
N ALA A 66 -1.86 9.46 14.73
CA ALA A 66 -2.76 10.13 13.81
C ALA A 66 -3.45 9.15 12.85
N VAL A 67 -4.54 9.63 12.26
CA VAL A 67 -5.26 8.96 11.18
C VAL A 67 -5.82 10.01 10.23
N TYR A 68 -5.80 9.72 8.93
CA TYR A 68 -6.50 10.52 7.92
C TYR A 68 -7.76 9.78 7.49
N LEU A 69 -8.91 10.43 7.59
CA LEU A 69 -10.23 9.89 7.29
C LEU A 69 -10.75 10.53 6.01
N ARG A 70 -11.35 9.72 5.13
CA ARG A 70 -11.97 10.22 3.90
C ARG A 70 -13.20 9.39 3.54
N LEU A 71 -14.31 10.06 3.23
CA LEU A 71 -15.47 9.46 2.56
C LEU A 71 -15.13 9.16 1.10
N THR A 72 -15.36 7.92 0.70
CA THR A 72 -15.17 7.46 -0.68
C THR A 72 -16.03 6.21 -0.90
N THR A 73 -15.73 5.43 -1.93
CA THR A 73 -16.37 4.12 -2.16
C THR A 73 -15.40 3.00 -1.82
N LEU A 74 -15.91 1.79 -1.57
CA LEU A 74 -15.09 0.63 -1.24
C LEU A 74 -14.01 0.34 -2.32
N SER A 75 -14.37 0.53 -3.59
CA SER A 75 -13.41 0.58 -4.71
C SER A 75 -13.97 1.39 -5.87
N ALA A 76 -13.22 1.54 -6.95
CA ALA A 76 -13.73 2.16 -8.18
C ALA A 76 -14.86 1.38 -8.87
N LEU A 77 -15.05 0.09 -8.52
CA LEU A 77 -16.09 -0.78 -9.09
C LEU A 77 -17.21 -1.09 -8.10
N ASN A 78 -16.91 -1.04 -6.80
CA ASN A 78 -17.90 -1.19 -5.74
C ASN A 78 -18.16 0.18 -5.14
N LEU A 79 -19.30 0.75 -5.50
CA LEU A 79 -19.71 2.10 -5.14
C LEU A 79 -20.35 2.21 -3.75
N GLU A 80 -20.31 1.15 -2.93
CA GLU A 80 -20.75 1.21 -1.53
C GLU A 80 -20.00 2.33 -0.80
N PRO A 81 -20.70 3.36 -0.27
CA PRO A 81 -20.08 4.44 0.48
C PRO A 81 -19.29 3.90 1.67
N THR A 82 -18.06 4.39 1.86
CA THR A 82 -17.13 3.87 2.88
C THR A 82 -16.24 5.00 3.37
N VAL A 83 -16.10 5.13 4.70
CA VAL A 83 -15.04 5.94 5.30
C VAL A 83 -13.75 5.14 5.34
N GLN A 84 -12.72 5.64 4.67
CA GLN A 84 -11.38 5.07 4.74
C GLN A 84 -10.58 5.72 5.86
N ALA A 85 -10.19 4.94 6.86
CA ALA A 85 -9.17 5.28 7.83
C ALA A 85 -7.79 4.98 7.25
N LEU A 86 -7.18 5.97 6.63
CA LEU A 86 -5.87 5.89 5.97
C LEU A 86 -4.76 6.02 7.01
N SER A 87 -3.86 5.04 7.00
CA SER A 87 -2.64 4.99 7.80
C SER A 87 -2.83 5.28 9.31
N PRO A 88 -3.78 4.62 10.01
CA PRO A 88 -3.85 4.76 11.46
C PRO A 88 -2.54 4.31 12.09
N HIS A 89 -1.84 5.23 12.76
CA HIS A 89 -0.50 4.98 13.30
C HIS A 89 -0.37 5.54 14.70
N VAL A 90 0.32 4.78 15.56
CA VAL A 90 0.65 5.14 16.94
C VAL A 90 2.14 4.98 17.14
N LEU A 91 2.79 6.03 17.63
CA LEU A 91 4.21 5.99 17.99
C LEU A 91 4.48 4.83 18.97
N PRO A 92 5.60 4.11 18.84
CA PRO A 92 5.91 2.94 19.66
C PRO A 92 5.72 3.12 21.17
N GLU A 93 6.17 4.24 21.71
CA GLU A 93 6.13 4.61 23.13
C GLU A 93 4.71 4.80 23.68
N TYR A 94 3.74 5.16 22.84
CA TYR A 94 2.34 5.34 23.24
C TYR A 94 1.44 4.13 22.92
N ARG A 95 2.01 3.03 22.45
CA ARG A 95 1.24 1.79 22.20
C ARG A 95 0.72 1.19 23.50
N ARG A 96 -0.42 0.48 23.40
CA ARG A 96 -1.14 -0.12 24.54
C ARG A 96 -1.70 0.87 25.56
N HIS A 97 -1.75 2.16 25.24
CA HIS A 97 -2.39 3.20 26.05
C HIS A 97 -3.77 3.62 25.52
N GLY A 98 -4.40 2.81 24.67
CA GLY A 98 -5.72 3.12 24.09
C GLY A 98 -5.70 4.02 22.85
N VAL A 99 -4.58 4.71 22.54
CA VAL A 99 -4.47 5.66 21.40
C VAL A 99 -5.02 5.09 20.09
N GLY A 100 -4.58 3.88 19.69
CA GLY A 100 -5.03 3.28 18.44
C GLY A 100 -6.53 2.96 18.42
N ARG A 101 -7.09 2.56 19.57
CA ARG A 101 -8.55 2.35 19.71
C ARG A 101 -9.29 3.67 19.54
N THR A 102 -8.84 4.72 20.21
CA THR A 102 -9.45 6.06 20.13
C THR A 102 -9.39 6.63 18.72
N LEU A 103 -8.30 6.41 17.97
CA LEU A 103 -8.22 6.78 16.55
C LEU A 103 -9.24 6.04 15.68
N MET A 104 -9.48 4.76 15.93
CA MET A 104 -10.48 3.98 15.19
C MET A 104 -11.91 4.31 15.61
N GLU A 105 -12.15 4.63 16.88
CA GLU A 105 -13.43 5.18 17.35
C GLU A 105 -13.74 6.50 16.62
N ALA A 106 -12.74 7.37 16.42
CA ALA A 106 -12.90 8.58 15.61
C ALA A 106 -13.34 8.30 14.16
N ALA A 107 -12.81 7.22 13.55
CA ALA A 107 -13.20 6.81 12.20
C ALA A 107 -14.65 6.32 12.14
N VAL A 108 -15.08 5.56 13.14
CA VAL A 108 -16.48 5.09 13.26
C VAL A 108 -17.42 6.26 13.47
N THR A 109 -17.12 7.15 14.44
CA THR A 109 -17.94 8.34 14.69
C THR A 109 -18.05 9.22 13.46
N PHE A 110 -16.95 9.44 12.72
CA PHE A 110 -17.00 10.21 11.48
C PHE A 110 -17.88 9.55 10.40
N ALA A 111 -17.85 8.22 10.29
CA ALA A 111 -18.74 7.50 9.39
C ALA A 111 -20.21 7.64 9.80
N GLU A 112 -20.52 7.51 11.09
CA GLU A 112 -21.87 7.68 11.64
C GLU A 112 -22.39 9.11 11.43
N GLU A 113 -21.55 10.13 11.66
CA GLU A 113 -21.86 11.55 11.39
C GLU A 113 -22.28 11.79 9.93
N LEU A 114 -21.68 11.04 8.99
CA LEU A 114 -21.98 11.11 7.55
C LEU A 114 -23.09 10.13 7.12
N GLY A 115 -23.64 9.32 8.03
CA GLY A 115 -24.65 8.30 7.72
C GLY A 115 -24.10 7.09 6.94
N ILE A 116 -22.81 6.79 7.09
CA ILE A 116 -22.10 5.75 6.33
C ILE A 116 -21.91 4.49 7.18
N GLY A 117 -22.37 3.35 6.68
CA GLY A 117 -22.35 2.07 7.41
C GLY A 117 -21.05 1.27 7.29
N GLN A 118 -20.06 1.73 6.52
CA GLN A 118 -18.82 1.01 6.24
C GLN A 118 -17.59 1.83 6.62
N VAL A 119 -16.67 1.19 7.34
CA VAL A 119 -15.32 1.71 7.60
C VAL A 119 -14.31 0.72 7.04
N ALA A 120 -13.33 1.23 6.29
CA ALA A 120 -12.22 0.45 5.78
C ALA A 120 -10.89 1.05 6.22
N THR A 121 -9.87 0.21 6.34
CA THR A 121 -8.49 0.66 6.59
C THR A 121 -7.51 -0.25 5.88
N ALA A 122 -6.32 0.30 5.60
CA ALA A 122 -5.19 -0.48 5.14
C ALA A 122 -4.14 -0.51 6.26
N ALA A 123 -3.69 -1.72 6.61
CA ALA A 123 -2.51 -1.93 7.43
C ALA A 123 -1.36 -2.41 6.53
N ALA A 124 -0.12 -2.11 6.91
CA ALA A 124 1.05 -2.70 6.27
C ALA A 124 0.93 -4.25 6.32
N SER A 125 1.02 -4.90 5.17
CA SER A 125 0.81 -6.35 5.04
C SER A 125 1.80 -7.17 5.88
N SER A 126 3.00 -6.64 6.12
CA SER A 126 4.03 -7.24 6.97
C SER A 126 3.79 -7.05 8.48
N SER A 127 2.89 -6.15 8.88
CA SER A 127 2.67 -5.81 10.29
C SER A 127 1.72 -6.81 10.95
N ARG A 128 2.25 -7.87 11.57
CA ARG A 128 1.42 -8.84 12.32
C ARG A 128 0.61 -8.18 13.45
N ASP A 129 1.23 -7.25 14.16
CA ASP A 129 0.57 -6.55 15.26
C ASP A 129 -0.55 -5.63 14.78
N GLY A 130 -0.33 -4.90 13.68
CA GLY A 130 -1.37 -4.09 13.05
C GLY A 130 -2.53 -4.92 12.55
N ASN A 131 -2.27 -6.00 11.81
CA ASN A 131 -3.32 -6.91 11.32
C ASN A 131 -4.11 -7.56 12.47
N ARG A 132 -3.44 -7.98 13.55
CA ARG A 132 -4.12 -8.52 14.74
C ARG A 132 -4.97 -7.48 15.45
N PHE A 133 -4.51 -6.23 15.51
CA PHE A 133 -5.31 -5.13 16.04
C PHE A 133 -6.58 -4.91 15.22
N MET A 134 -6.47 -4.83 13.89
CA MET A 134 -7.63 -4.66 13.00
C MET A 134 -8.62 -5.81 13.10
N ALA A 135 -8.15 -7.06 13.11
CA ALA A 135 -9.02 -8.23 13.24
C ALA A 135 -9.84 -8.22 14.55
N ARG A 136 -9.27 -7.72 15.65
CA ARG A 136 -9.98 -7.57 16.94
C ARG A 136 -11.08 -6.51 16.91
N LEU A 137 -11.02 -5.57 15.96
CA LEU A 137 -12.05 -4.57 15.71
C LEU A 137 -13.07 -5.04 14.64
N ALA A 138 -13.11 -6.34 14.33
CA ALA A 138 -13.93 -6.93 13.28
C ALA A 138 -13.61 -6.47 11.84
N LEU A 139 -12.46 -5.82 11.62
CA LEU A 139 -11.97 -5.48 10.29
C LEU A 139 -11.29 -6.70 9.67
N GLY A 140 -11.98 -7.36 8.75
CA GLY A 140 -11.48 -8.51 7.99
C GLY A 140 -10.67 -8.11 6.75
N PRO A 141 -9.78 -8.98 6.25
CA PRO A 141 -9.04 -8.73 5.01
C PRO A 141 -9.98 -8.80 3.80
N GLN A 142 -10.03 -7.73 3.01
CA GLN A 142 -10.85 -7.68 1.77
C GLN A 142 -10.02 -7.84 0.50
N ALA A 143 -8.79 -7.32 0.48
CA ALA A 143 -7.90 -7.38 -0.69
C ALA A 143 -6.42 -7.19 -0.30
N VAL A 144 -5.53 -7.51 -1.23
CA VAL A 144 -4.09 -7.18 -1.14
C VAL A 144 -3.72 -6.28 -2.31
N LEU A 145 -3.37 -5.03 -2.02
CA LEU A 145 -2.86 -4.08 -3.02
C LEU A 145 -1.40 -4.42 -3.35
N ARG A 146 -1.09 -4.64 -4.63
CA ARG A 146 0.28 -4.90 -5.11
C ARG A 146 0.78 -3.68 -5.87
N VAL A 147 1.96 -3.20 -5.50
CA VAL A 147 2.59 -2.03 -6.11
C VAL A 147 4.01 -2.39 -6.56
N ALA A 148 4.37 -1.96 -7.75
CA ALA A 148 5.72 -2.03 -8.28
C ALA A 148 5.92 -0.93 -9.33
N PRO A 149 7.16 -0.46 -9.56
CA PRO A 149 7.44 0.45 -10.67
C PRO A 149 7.03 -0.16 -12.01
N THR A 150 6.47 0.66 -12.90
CA THR A 150 5.97 0.23 -14.21
C THR A 150 7.03 -0.50 -15.06
N HIS A 151 8.27 -0.02 -15.02
CA HIS A 151 9.40 -0.64 -15.73
C HIS A 151 9.73 -2.05 -15.20
N ALA A 152 9.63 -2.27 -13.89
CA ALA A 152 9.91 -3.57 -13.28
C ALA A 152 8.86 -4.61 -13.68
N VAL A 153 7.57 -4.22 -13.66
CA VAL A 153 6.47 -5.06 -14.12
C VAL A 153 6.64 -5.38 -15.61
N ARG A 154 6.93 -4.38 -16.44
CA ARG A 154 7.14 -4.55 -17.88
C ARG A 154 8.28 -5.53 -18.19
N ALA A 155 9.41 -5.41 -17.51
CA ALA A 155 10.54 -6.32 -17.70
C ALA A 155 10.17 -7.78 -17.41
N ARG A 156 9.42 -8.03 -16.32
CA ARG A 156 8.93 -9.36 -15.97
C ARG A 156 7.92 -9.92 -16.99
N LEU A 157 6.99 -9.08 -17.47
CA LEU A 157 6.04 -9.48 -18.50
C LEU A 157 6.72 -9.86 -19.82
N VAL A 158 7.74 -9.09 -20.26
CA VAL A 158 8.51 -9.40 -21.46
C VAL A 158 9.27 -10.71 -21.32
N ALA A 159 9.91 -10.95 -20.17
CA ALA A 159 10.65 -12.19 -19.88
C ALA A 159 9.76 -13.44 -19.86
N GLN A 160 8.48 -13.30 -19.52
CA GLN A 160 7.50 -14.39 -19.49
C GLN A 160 6.86 -14.70 -20.86
N ARG A 161 7.07 -13.86 -21.87
CA ARG A 161 6.53 -14.14 -23.21
C ARG A 161 7.16 -15.43 -23.75
N PRO A 162 6.38 -16.39 -24.26
CA PRO A 162 6.93 -17.57 -24.91
C PRO A 162 7.88 -17.14 -26.02
N SER A 163 9.11 -17.64 -26.03
CA SER A 163 10.05 -17.35 -27.10
C SER A 163 9.55 -18.05 -28.37
N LEU A 164 8.75 -17.36 -29.19
CA LEU A 164 8.21 -17.88 -30.44
C LEU A 164 9.31 -18.24 -31.46
N HIS A 165 10.59 -17.95 -31.18
CA HIS A 165 11.71 -18.05 -32.13
C HIS A 165 12.99 -18.70 -31.54
N ARG A 166 12.87 -19.74 -30.68
CA ARG A 166 14.00 -20.67 -30.40
C ARG A 166 13.86 -22.06 -31.04
N GLY A 167 12.92 -22.22 -31.99
CA GLY A 167 12.80 -23.43 -32.82
C GLY A 167 13.80 -23.49 -33.98
N GLY A 168 14.27 -22.34 -34.49
CA GLY A 168 15.12 -22.29 -35.68
C GLY A 168 16.54 -22.83 -35.47
N GLY A 169 17.14 -22.67 -34.28
CA GLY A 169 18.50 -23.13 -34.01
C GLY A 169 18.64 -24.66 -33.95
N ARG A 170 17.61 -25.35 -33.41
CA ARG A 170 17.57 -26.82 -33.38
C ARG A 170 17.31 -27.40 -34.78
N GLN A 171 16.47 -26.75 -35.57
CA GLN A 171 16.15 -27.17 -36.94
C GLN A 171 17.33 -26.92 -37.90
N LEU A 172 18.02 -25.77 -37.81
CA LEU A 172 19.26 -25.53 -38.56
C LEU A 172 20.36 -26.51 -38.16
N GLY A 173 20.51 -26.79 -36.86
CA GLY A 173 21.47 -27.78 -36.37
C GLY A 173 21.21 -29.19 -36.90
N GLN A 174 19.94 -29.61 -36.95
CA GLN A 174 19.54 -30.89 -37.52
C GLN A 174 19.77 -30.96 -39.04
N VAL A 175 19.45 -29.89 -39.79
CA VAL A 175 19.69 -29.83 -41.23
C VAL A 175 21.19 -29.83 -41.56
N LEU A 176 22.01 -29.10 -40.78
CA LEU A 176 23.46 -29.10 -40.94
C LEU A 176 24.09 -30.45 -40.56
N ALA A 177 23.59 -31.12 -39.53
CA ALA A 177 24.02 -32.46 -39.15
C ALA A 177 23.65 -33.50 -40.23
N ALA A 178 22.43 -33.45 -40.78
CA ALA A 178 21.99 -34.31 -41.87
C ALA A 178 22.78 -34.09 -43.16
N ARG A 179 23.18 -32.84 -43.47
CA ARG A 179 24.06 -32.56 -44.62
C ARG A 179 25.48 -33.11 -44.43
N ARG A 180 26.00 -33.12 -43.20
CA ARG A 180 27.33 -33.69 -42.90
C ARG A 180 27.35 -35.21 -43.01
N SER A 181 26.27 -35.90 -42.62
CA SER A 181 26.17 -37.36 -42.75
C SER A 181 26.07 -37.80 -44.22
N LEU A 182 25.26 -37.12 -45.03
CA LEU A 182 25.13 -37.40 -46.47
C LEU A 182 26.43 -37.18 -47.24
N LYS A 183 27.21 -36.15 -46.88
CA LYS A 183 28.52 -35.91 -47.49
C LYS A 183 29.56 -36.96 -47.09
N ARG A 184 29.44 -37.56 -45.90
CA ARG A 184 30.31 -38.65 -45.44
C ARG A 184 29.96 -39.99 -46.11
N SER A 185 28.69 -40.27 -46.36
CA SER A 185 28.28 -41.48 -47.10
C SER A 185 28.63 -41.43 -48.59
N GLN A 186 28.68 -40.23 -49.19
CA GLN A 186 29.12 -40.06 -50.58
C GLN A 186 30.65 -40.08 -50.76
N ALA A 187 31.41 -39.90 -49.68
CA ALA A 187 32.88 -39.88 -49.70
C ALA A 187 33.52 -41.24 -49.36
N ALA A 188 32.73 -42.31 -49.24
CA ALA A 188 33.22 -43.68 -49.16
C ALA A 188 33.04 -44.36 -50.52
N PRO A 189 34.07 -44.36 -51.41
CA PRO A 189 34.08 -45.22 -52.57
C PRO A 189 34.50 -46.63 -52.17
N ASP A 190 34.03 -47.58 -52.98
CA ASP A 190 34.21 -49.02 -52.88
C ASP A 190 35.63 -49.46 -52.49
N ALA A 191 35.74 -50.20 -51.39
CA ALA A 191 36.87 -51.07 -51.13
C ALA A 191 36.52 -52.46 -51.68
N GLY A 192 36.83 -52.66 -52.97
CA GLY A 192 37.10 -53.96 -53.57
C GLY A 192 38.61 -54.19 -53.58
#